data_AF-A0A0B6YTF1-F1
#
_entry.id   AF-A0A0B6YTF1-F1
#
_cell.length_a   1.000
_cell.length_b   1.000
_cell.length_c   1.000
_cell.angle_alpha   90.00
_cell.angle_beta   90.00
_cell.angle_gamma   90.00
#
_symmetry.space_group_name_H-M   'P 1'
#
loop_
_entity.id
_entity.type
_entity.pdbx_description
1 polymer ?
#
loop_
_entity_poly.entity_id
_entity_poly.type
_entity_poly.pdbx_seq_one_letter_code
_entity_poly.pdbx_strand_id
1 'polypeptide(L)'
;ADPNALDQGGNSPLHIAAKDDPSDRQVLTVLIENGSHIDACNYKGDTAATMLHTVLLHNIVPPLKYTSLQCLASREIAKNRIPYKGIVGLELEKTIELHQCKFDTLKAKMDESSWSREPEK
;
A
#
# COMPACT_ATOMS: atom_id res chain seq x y z
N ALA A 1 8.43 -11.76 -15.16
CA ALA A 1 8.99 -11.32 -13.87
C ALA A 1 7.83 -10.81 -13.03
N ASP A 2 7.88 -10.97 -11.70
CA ASP A 2 6.83 -10.46 -10.82
C ASP A 2 6.98 -8.93 -10.66
N PRO A 3 6.02 -8.11 -11.13
CA PRO A 3 6.10 -6.65 -11.04
C PRO A 3 5.97 -6.12 -9.60
N ASN A 4 5.51 -6.96 -8.67
CA ASN A 4 5.27 -6.61 -7.27
C ASN A 4 6.28 -7.27 -6.30
N ALA A 5 7.38 -7.83 -6.84
CA ALA A 5 8.45 -8.38 -6.02
C ALA A 5 8.99 -7.32 -5.04
N LEU A 6 9.32 -7.71 -3.82
CA LEU A 6 9.80 -6.79 -2.80
C LEU A 6 11.29 -6.99 -2.51
N ASP A 7 12.03 -5.91 -2.32
CA ASP A 7 13.40 -5.95 -1.81
C ASP A 7 13.45 -6.12 -0.28
N GLN A 8 14.65 -6.10 0.31
CA GLN A 8 14.85 -6.21 1.76
C GLN A 8 14.21 -5.07 2.57
N GLY A 9 13.92 -3.92 1.93
CA GLY A 9 13.23 -2.78 2.51
C GLY A 9 11.71 -2.76 2.23
N GLY A 10 11.17 -3.79 1.59
CA GLY A 10 9.78 -3.82 1.15
C GLY A 10 9.51 -2.92 -0.06
N ASN A 11 10.55 -2.47 -0.77
CA ASN A 11 10.38 -1.64 -1.96
C ASN A 11 10.04 -2.53 -3.15
N SER A 12 8.92 -2.23 -3.82
CA SER A 12 8.61 -2.79 -5.13
C SER A 12 9.47 -2.15 -6.24
N PRO A 13 9.58 -2.75 -7.43
CA PRO A 13 10.23 -2.15 -8.59
C PRO A 13 9.80 -0.71 -8.85
N LEU A 14 8.53 -0.39 -8.60
CA LEU A 14 7.98 0.96 -8.75
C LEU A 14 8.59 1.96 -7.74
N HIS A 15 8.87 1.53 -6.51
CA HIS A 15 9.57 2.36 -5.52
C HIS A 15 11.02 2.61 -5.92
N ILE A 16 11.70 1.61 -6.48
CA ILE A 16 13.08 1.74 -6.94
C ILE A 16 13.16 2.72 -8.11
N ALA A 17 12.24 2.61 -9.08
CA ALA A 17 12.15 3.54 -10.21
C ALA A 17 11.79 4.97 -9.76
N ALA A 18 10.98 5.12 -8.70
CA ALA A 18 10.64 6.42 -8.12
C ALA A 18 11.79 7.07 -7.34
N LYS A 19 12.72 6.28 -6.80
CA LYS A 19 13.89 6.77 -6.06
C LYS A 19 14.98 7.32 -6.98
N ASP A 20 15.01 6.88 -8.23
CA ASP A 20 16.01 7.33 -9.21
C ASP A 20 15.74 8.77 -9.64
N ASP A 21 16.80 9.56 -9.84
CA ASP A 21 16.72 10.96 -10.24
C ASP A 21 17.61 11.24 -11.47
N PRO A 22 17.05 11.63 -12.62
CA PRO A 22 15.63 11.87 -12.87
C PRO A 22 14.82 10.58 -13.04
N SER A 23 13.63 10.51 -12.43
CA SER A 23 12.76 9.33 -12.53
C SER A 23 12.26 9.15 -13.97
N ASP A 24 12.62 8.03 -14.60
CA ASP A 24 12.23 7.75 -15.97
C ASP A 24 10.74 7.38 -16.08
N ARG A 25 9.98 8.23 -16.77
CA ARG A 25 8.54 8.05 -17.00
C ARG A 25 8.25 6.78 -17.80
N GLN A 26 9.12 6.39 -18.73
CA GLN A 26 8.92 5.18 -19.52
C GLN A 26 9.02 3.94 -18.63
N VAL A 27 10.01 3.89 -17.73
CA VAL A 27 10.18 2.79 -16.78
C VAL A 27 8.96 2.67 -15.86
N LEU A 28 8.51 3.79 -15.29
CA LEU A 28 7.30 3.81 -14.44
C LEU A 28 6.05 3.33 -15.19
N THR A 29 5.87 3.77 -16.43
CA THR A 29 4.71 3.39 -17.26
C THR A 29 4.74 1.89 -17.56
N VAL A 30 5.87 1.34 -18.00
CA VAL A 30 6.01 -0.09 -18.30
C VAL A 30 5.73 -0.94 -17.06
N LEU A 31 6.23 -0.55 -15.89
CA LEU A 31 5.99 -1.28 -14.64
C LEU A 31 4.49 -1.32 -14.28
N ILE A 32 3.81 -0.18 -14.42
CA ILE A 32 2.38 -0.07 -14.12
C ILE A 32 1.54 -0.84 -15.15
N GLU A 33 1.90 -0.78 -16.43
CA GLU A 33 1.25 -1.57 -17.49
C GLU A 33 1.42 -3.07 -17.31
N ASN A 34 2.54 -3.51 -16.70
CA ASN A 34 2.77 -4.91 -16.36
C ASN A 34 2.05 -5.36 -15.07
N GLY A 35 1.23 -4.51 -14.44
CA GLY A 35 0.44 -4.87 -13.27
C GLY A 35 1.10 -4.55 -11.93
N SER A 36 2.08 -3.63 -11.90
CA SER A 36 2.61 -3.12 -10.64
C SER A 36 1.53 -2.33 -9.89
N HIS A 37 1.35 -2.64 -8.61
CA HIS A 37 0.46 -1.91 -7.73
C HIS A 37 0.98 -0.49 -7.49
N ILE A 38 0.21 0.52 -7.90
CA ILE A 38 0.56 1.93 -7.71
C ILE A 38 0.46 2.38 -6.25
N ASP A 39 -0.34 1.64 -5.48
CA ASP A 39 -0.67 1.89 -4.09
C ASP A 39 -0.01 0.91 -3.13
N ALA A 40 0.95 0.11 -3.63
CA ALA A 40 1.82 -0.70 -2.81
C ALA A 40 2.65 0.19 -1.86
N CYS A 41 2.85 -0.33 -0.65
CA CYS A 41 3.55 0.37 0.42
C CYS A 41 4.78 -0.44 0.82
N ASN A 42 5.90 0.24 1.05
CA ASN A 42 7.09 -0.41 1.59
C ASN A 42 7.00 -0.64 3.11
N TYR A 43 8.04 -1.20 3.73
CA TYR A 43 8.06 -1.43 5.19
C TYR A 43 8.04 -0.14 6.02
N LYS A 44 8.35 1.01 5.41
CA LYS A 44 8.19 2.33 6.04
C LYS A 44 6.76 2.84 5.95
N GLY A 45 5.92 2.25 5.09
CA GLY A 45 4.57 2.70 4.79
C GLY A 45 4.50 3.73 3.67
N ASP A 46 5.62 3.99 2.99
CA ASP A 46 5.68 4.91 1.85
C ASP A 46 5.19 4.21 0.59
N THR A 47 4.51 4.95 -0.27
CA THR A 47 4.15 4.51 -1.62
C THR A 47 5.15 5.06 -2.64
N ALA A 48 5.19 4.50 -3.84
CA ALA A 48 6.00 5.08 -4.93
C ALA A 48 5.63 6.56 -5.20
N ALA A 49 4.35 6.93 -5.02
CA ALA A 49 3.88 8.31 -5.18
C ALA A 49 4.48 9.27 -4.16
N THR A 50 4.69 8.84 -2.92
CA THR A 50 5.28 9.67 -1.86
C THR A 50 6.80 9.76 -1.98
N MET A 51 7.44 8.82 -2.69
CA MET A 51 8.88 8.84 -2.96
C MET A 51 9.27 9.73 -4.15
N LEU A 52 8.33 10.03 -5.05
CA LEU A 52 8.61 10.92 -6.17
C LEU A 52 8.82 12.35 -5.67
N HIS A 53 10.02 12.87 -5.87
CA HIS A 53 10.39 14.22 -5.45
C HIS A 53 10.06 15.30 -6.49
N THR A 54 10.13 14.95 -7.78
CA THR A 54 10.13 15.92 -8.89
C THR A 54 8.88 15.85 -9.76
N VAL A 55 8.25 14.68 -9.88
CA VAL A 55 7.10 14.44 -10.77
C VAL A 55 5.95 13.81 -9.99
N LEU A 56 4.75 14.41 -10.07
CA LEU A 56 3.57 13.80 -9.48
C LEU A 56 3.14 12.57 -10.28
N LEU A 57 2.93 11.43 -9.61
CA LEU A 57 2.58 10.16 -10.25
C LEU A 57 1.32 10.26 -11.13
N HIS A 58 0.35 11.11 -10.76
CA HIS A 58 -0.86 11.36 -11.55
C HIS A 58 -0.60 12.03 -12.91
N ASN A 59 0.54 12.73 -13.07
CA ASN A 59 0.94 13.29 -14.36
C ASN A 59 1.55 12.23 -15.28
N ILE A 60 1.96 11.10 -14.73
CA ILE A 60 2.58 10.00 -15.47
C ILE A 60 1.50 9.00 -15.86
N VAL A 61 0.65 8.61 -14.90
CA VAL A 61 -0.36 7.58 -15.13
C VAL A 61 -1.67 7.94 -14.40
N PRO A 62 -2.85 7.84 -15.07
CA PRO A 62 -4.13 8.07 -14.41
C PRO A 62 -4.40 6.98 -13.37
N PRO A 63 -4.45 7.30 -12.06
CA PRO A 63 -4.48 6.31 -10.99
C PRO A 63 -5.73 5.40 -11.05
N LEU A 64 -6.89 5.98 -11.39
CA LEU A 64 -8.17 5.26 -11.45
C LEU A 64 -8.18 4.10 -12.47
N LYS A 65 -7.29 4.12 -13.47
CA LYS A 65 -7.19 3.05 -14.46
C LYS A 65 -6.47 1.81 -13.90
N TYR A 66 -5.60 1.99 -12.91
CA TYR A 66 -4.71 0.94 -12.40
C TYR A 66 -4.96 0.58 -10.93
N THR A 67 -5.87 1.27 -10.24
CA THR A 67 -6.41 0.82 -8.95
C THR A 67 -7.51 -0.20 -9.16
N SER A 68 -7.27 -1.46 -8.76
CA SER A 68 -8.27 -2.51 -8.83
C SER A 68 -9.18 -2.51 -7.59
N LEU A 69 -10.35 -3.17 -7.68
CA LEU A 69 -11.20 -3.40 -6.52
C LEU A 69 -10.48 -4.20 -5.42
N GLN A 70 -9.60 -5.12 -5.82
CA GLN A 70 -8.77 -5.89 -4.89
C GLN A 70 -7.81 -4.97 -4.13
N CYS A 71 -7.18 -4.00 -4.79
CA CYS A 71 -6.33 -3.00 -4.14
C CYS A 71 -7.10 -2.22 -3.06
N LEU A 72 -8.29 -1.74 -3.42
CA LEU A 72 -9.15 -0.97 -2.52
C LEU A 72 -9.58 -1.81 -1.30
N ALA A 73 -9.98 -3.06 -1.53
CA ALA A 73 -10.34 -3.99 -0.46
C ALA A 73 -9.15 -4.31 0.44
N SER A 74 -8.00 -4.66 -0.14
CA SER A 74 -6.75 -4.94 0.57
C SER A 74 -6.31 -3.76 1.45
N ARG A 75 -6.39 -2.54 0.92
CA ARG A 75 -6.09 -1.31 1.64
C ARG A 75 -7.01 -1.10 2.84
N GLU A 76 -8.32 -1.30 2.67
CA GLU A 76 -9.27 -1.14 3.79
C GLU A 76 -9.15 -2.26 4.83
N ILE A 77 -8.83 -3.50 4.43
CA ILE A 77 -8.50 -4.59 5.36
C ILE A 77 -7.29 -4.23 6.21
N ALA A 78 -6.21 -3.78 5.56
CA ALA A 78 -4.97 -3.38 6.24
C ALA A 78 -5.20 -2.20 7.18
N LYS A 79 -5.91 -1.17 6.71
CA LYS A 79 -6.21 0.06 7.47
C LYS A 79 -7.08 -0.21 8.70
N ASN A 80 -8.11 -1.05 8.59
CA ASN A 80 -9.00 -1.41 9.70
C ASN A 80 -8.48 -2.57 10.56
N ARG A 81 -7.27 -3.09 10.28
CA ARG A 81 -6.63 -4.22 10.99
C ARG A 81 -7.55 -5.44 11.10
N ILE A 82 -8.31 -5.72 10.04
CA ILE A 82 -9.21 -6.87 10.00
C ILE A 82 -8.33 -8.13 9.95
N PRO A 83 -8.55 -9.15 10.80
CA PRO A 83 -7.79 -10.39 10.72
C PRO A 83 -8.10 -11.12 9.41
N TYR A 84 -7.09 -11.37 8.59
CA TYR A 84 -7.22 -12.07 7.31
C TYR A 84 -6.32 -13.32 7.18
N LYS A 85 -5.28 -13.43 8.02
CA LYS A 85 -4.31 -14.52 7.97
C LYS A 85 -4.95 -15.88 8.25
N GLY A 86 -4.78 -16.83 7.34
CA GLY A 86 -5.38 -18.17 7.37
C GLY A 86 -6.86 -18.23 6.99
N ILE A 87 -7.50 -17.08 6.72
CA ILE A 87 -8.90 -16.99 6.28
C ILE A 87 -8.97 -16.80 4.77
N VAL A 88 -8.12 -15.93 4.23
CA VAL A 88 -7.99 -15.71 2.80
C VAL A 88 -6.88 -16.59 2.22
N GLY A 89 -6.95 -16.90 0.92
CA GLY A 89 -5.90 -17.67 0.26
C GLY A 89 -4.55 -16.93 0.28
N LEU A 90 -3.44 -17.68 0.24
CA LEU A 90 -2.07 -17.15 0.33
C LEU A 90 -1.79 -15.98 -0.62
N GLU A 91 -2.37 -16.01 -1.83
CA GLU A 91 -2.18 -14.94 -2.81
C GLU A 91 -2.86 -13.63 -2.38
N LEU A 92 -4.04 -13.73 -1.78
CA LEU A 92 -4.75 -12.56 -1.24
C LEU A 92 -4.02 -12.00 -0.02
N GLU A 93 -3.45 -12.86 0.83
CA GLU A 93 -2.62 -12.41 1.96
C GLU A 93 -1.46 -11.53 1.48
N LYS A 94 -0.71 -11.96 0.46
CA LYS A 94 0.36 -11.15 -0.12
C LYS A 94 -0.14 -9.82 -0.64
N THR A 95 -1.27 -9.79 -1.34
CA THR A 95 -1.84 -8.53 -1.83
C THR A 95 -2.26 -7.61 -0.68
N ILE A 96 -2.79 -8.14 0.42
CA ILE A 96 -3.13 -7.33 1.60
C ILE A 96 -1.85 -6.81 2.28
N GLU A 97 -0.81 -7.65 2.38
CA GLU A 97 0.48 -7.28 2.93
C GLU A 97 1.16 -6.16 2.12
N LEU A 98 1.06 -6.19 0.79
CA LEU A 98 1.55 -5.14 -0.10
C LEU A 98 0.89 -3.77 0.15
N HIS A 99 -0.32 -3.73 0.72
CA HIS A 99 -1.08 -2.49 0.93
C HIS A 99 -1.04 -2.01 2.39
N GLN A 100 -0.11 -2.52 3.21
CA GLN A 100 0.10 -2.10 4.59
C GLN A 100 0.81 -0.74 4.70
N CYS A 101 0.19 0.30 4.15
CA CYS A 101 0.61 1.68 4.43
C CYS A 101 0.36 1.95 5.91
N LYS A 102 1.39 2.46 6.60
CA LYS A 102 1.21 3.02 7.94
C LYS A 102 0.37 4.28 7.80
N PHE A 103 -0.95 4.13 7.94
CA PHE A 103 -1.78 5.27 8.32
C PHE A 103 -1.35 5.61 9.74
N ASP A 104 -0.61 6.71 9.91
CA ASP A 104 -0.35 7.27 11.23
C ASP A 104 -1.72 7.52 11.88
N THR A 105 -2.12 6.58 12.72
CA THR A 105 -3.25 6.75 13.61
C THR A 105 -2.82 7.79 14.64
N LEU A 106 -2.97 9.07 14.30
CA LEU A 106 -3.10 10.17 15.25
C LEU A 106 -4.34 10.01 16.15
N LYS A 107 -5.00 8.84 16.14
CA LYS A 107 -6.22 8.56 16.89
C LYS A 107 -6.24 7.16 17.53
N ALA A 108 -5.12 6.73 18.11
CA ALA A 108 -5.07 5.56 19.00
C ALA A 108 -4.63 5.90 20.44
N LYS A 109 -4.76 7.17 20.85
CA LYS A 109 -4.58 7.62 22.24
C LYS A 109 -5.81 8.32 22.86
N MET A 110 -6.96 8.30 22.18
CA MET A 110 -8.20 8.91 22.67
C MET A 110 -9.39 7.98 22.40
N ASP A 111 -9.38 6.77 22.96
CA ASP A 111 -10.59 6.01 23.35
C ASP A 111 -10.20 4.70 24.07
N GLU A 112 -9.42 4.78 25.15
CA GLU A 112 -9.35 3.70 26.14
C GLU A 112 -10.04 4.12 27.45
N SER A 113 -10.91 5.14 27.39
CA SER A 113 -11.68 5.63 28.55
C SER A 113 -13.19 5.60 28.35
N SER A 114 -13.72 4.95 27.30
CA SER A 114 -15.16 4.92 27.05
C SER A 114 -15.70 3.52 26.74
N TRP A 115 -15.27 2.51 27.51
CA TRP A 115 -16.14 1.37 27.81
C TRP A 115 -15.86 0.84 29.22
N SER A 116 -16.39 1.54 30.22
CA SER A 116 -16.67 0.91 31.51
C SER A 116 -17.78 -0.12 31.28
N ARG A 117 -17.43 -1.40 31.25
CA ARG A 117 -18.41 -2.48 31.37
C ARG A 117 -19.06 -2.38 32.75
N GLU A 118 -20.36 -2.14 32.79
CA GLU A 118 -21.15 -2.25 34.03
C GLU A 118 -21.15 -3.72 34.51
N PRO A 119 -21.09 -3.97 35.82
CA PRO A 119 -21.17 -5.32 36.36
C PRO A 119 -22.61 -5.84 36.26
N GLU A 120 -22.76 -7.00 35.62
CA GLU A 120 -24.01 -7.77 35.59
C GLU A 120 -24.44 -8.15 37.02
N LYS A 121 -25.71 -7.96 37.34
CA LYS A 121 -26.35 -8.34 38.61
C LYS A 121 -26.85 -9.78 38.59
#